data_AF-A0A164K6D6-F1
#
_entry.id   AF-A0A164K6D6-F1
#
_cell.length_a   1.000
_cell.length_b   1.000
_cell.length_c   1.000
_cell.angle_alpha   90.00
_cell.angle_beta   90.00
_cell.angle_gamma   90.00
#
_symmetry.space_group_name_H-M   'P 1'
#
loop_
_entity.id
_entity.type
_entity.pdbx_description
1 polymer ?
#
loop_
_entity_poly.entity_id
_entity_poly.type
_entity_poly.pdbx_seq_one_letter_code
_entity_poly.pdbx_strand_id
1 'polypeptide(L)'
;MTTEELAAAIRSGAHPKLTGDEYVRLILVGRQSAYIAEHPPIVRTKFPVPPLLEWFVSGGKLGPKDSDDEDLVDMSTLEPEPKPKREPKPRVYKSSAVLKEERAKLQSQLDSLTGGNDSDDVASINLSPFSRNRAARTAGRRRFEKLDRDIQKGAALIRKIEQWDCKIRAAEAREAKAR
;
A
#
# COMPACT_ATOMS: atom_id res chain seq x y z
N MET A 1 12.45 10.14 40.37
CA MET A 1 12.37 11.60 40.20
C MET A 1 10.95 11.94 39.83
N THR A 2 10.31 12.79 40.64
CA THR A 2 8.97 13.31 40.34
C THR A 2 9.08 14.39 39.26
N THR A 3 7.98 14.65 38.55
CA THR A 3 7.93 15.69 37.49
C THR A 3 8.27 17.08 38.02
N GLU A 4 7.99 17.35 39.30
CA GLU A 4 8.28 18.62 39.97
C GLU A 4 9.77 18.79 40.33
N GLU A 5 10.44 17.71 40.77
CA GLU A 5 11.89 17.71 41.03
C GLU A 5 12.68 17.99 39.75
N LEU A 6 12.24 17.40 38.63
CA LEU A 6 12.88 17.55 37.33
C LEU A 6 12.66 18.96 36.76
N ALA A 7 11.45 19.53 36.90
CA ALA A 7 11.17 20.92 36.53
C ALA A 7 11.92 21.94 37.39
N ALA A 8 12.07 21.69 38.70
CA ALA A 8 12.85 22.52 39.61
C ALA A 8 14.34 22.48 39.27
N ALA A 9 14.85 21.28 38.98
CA ALA A 9 16.21 21.16 38.50
C ALA A 9 16.34 21.93 37.16
N ILE A 10 15.37 21.89 36.21
CA ILE A 10 15.48 22.49 34.84
C ILE A 10 15.71 23.98 34.93
N ARG A 11 15.09 24.60 35.92
CA ARG A 11 15.29 26.02 36.26
C ARG A 11 16.64 26.32 36.91
N SER A 12 17.33 25.33 37.46
CA SER A 12 18.61 25.48 38.19
C SER A 12 19.86 25.12 37.37
N GLY A 13 19.71 24.60 36.13
CA GLY A 13 20.82 24.28 35.24
C GLY A 13 21.64 23.02 35.59
N ALA A 14 21.25 22.26 36.62
CA ALA A 14 21.96 21.05 37.06
C ALA A 14 21.14 19.77 36.77
N HIS A 15 21.16 19.32 35.51
CA HIS A 15 20.46 18.08 35.10
C HIS A 15 21.42 16.93 34.84
N PRO A 16 21.05 15.69 35.24
CA PRO A 16 21.50 14.53 34.49
C PRO A 16 20.89 14.60 33.08
N LYS A 17 21.70 14.41 32.04
CA LYS A 17 21.23 14.37 30.64
C LYS A 17 20.10 13.33 30.51
N LEU A 18 19.01 13.71 29.85
CA LEU A 18 17.84 12.86 29.65
C LEU A 18 18.06 11.91 28.48
N THR A 19 17.53 10.70 28.58
CA THR A 19 17.41 9.83 27.40
C THR A 19 16.43 10.45 26.39
N GLY A 20 16.54 10.09 25.10
CA GLY A 20 15.65 10.60 24.05
C GLY A 20 14.16 10.38 24.37
N ASP A 21 13.82 9.24 24.97
CA ASP A 21 12.45 8.91 25.37
C ASP A 21 11.94 9.76 26.54
N GLU A 22 12.81 10.08 27.51
CA GLU A 22 12.47 10.95 28.65
C GLU A 22 12.29 12.40 28.21
N TYR A 23 13.12 12.88 27.28
CA TYR A 23 12.98 14.20 26.67
C TYR A 23 11.62 14.37 25.98
N VAL A 24 11.22 13.39 25.16
CA VAL A 24 9.91 13.42 24.49
C VAL A 24 8.77 13.42 25.51
N ARG A 25 8.82 12.56 26.54
CA ARG A 25 7.74 12.41 27.51
C ARG A 25 7.60 13.58 28.48
N LEU A 26 8.71 14.14 28.96
CA LEU A 26 8.68 15.14 30.02
C LEU A 26 8.62 16.55 29.46
N ILE A 27 9.38 16.82 28.38
CA ILE A 27 9.53 18.17 27.85
C ILE A 27 8.53 18.43 26.73
N LEU A 28 8.52 17.61 25.67
CA LEU A 28 7.66 17.88 24.52
C LEU A 28 6.17 17.68 24.83
N VAL A 29 5.80 16.60 25.51
CA VAL A 29 4.40 16.37 25.92
C VAL A 29 3.96 17.40 26.96
N GLY A 30 4.84 17.81 27.87
CA GLY A 30 4.57 18.89 28.83
C GLY A 30 4.24 20.22 28.12
N ARG A 31 5.09 20.65 27.18
CA ARG A 31 4.87 21.86 26.37
C ARG A 31 3.59 21.79 25.53
N GLN A 32 3.34 20.63 24.92
CA GLN A 32 2.11 20.38 24.15
C GLN A 32 0.86 20.53 25.02
N SER A 33 0.88 19.99 26.24
CA SER A 33 -0.25 20.06 27.17
C SER A 33 -0.53 21.50 27.63
N ALA A 34 0.52 22.29 27.91
CA ALA A 34 0.40 23.70 28.25
C ALA A 34 -0.18 24.52 27.08
N TYR A 35 0.28 24.25 25.86
CA TYR A 35 -0.23 24.90 24.65
C TYR A 35 -1.71 24.59 24.42
N ILE A 36 -2.14 23.33 24.57
CA ILE A 36 -3.55 22.94 24.44
C ILE A 36 -4.42 23.60 25.53
N ALA A 37 -3.90 23.76 26.75
CA ALA A 37 -4.61 24.43 27.83
C ALA A 37 -4.85 25.94 27.53
N GLU A 38 -3.87 26.60 26.92
CA GLU A 38 -3.97 28.01 26.51
C GLU A 38 -4.79 28.20 25.22
N HIS A 39 -4.77 27.20 24.32
CA HIS A 39 -5.42 27.25 23.00
C HIS A 39 -6.43 26.09 22.87
N PRO A 40 -7.55 26.14 23.61
CA PRO A 40 -8.53 25.06 23.59
C PRO A 40 -9.08 24.88 22.17
N PRO A 41 -9.24 23.63 21.70
CA PRO A 41 -9.65 23.36 20.33
C PRO A 41 -11.03 23.94 20.06
N ILE A 42 -11.14 24.70 18.97
CA ILE A 42 -12.43 25.23 18.50
C ILE A 42 -13.29 24.03 18.09
N VAL A 43 -14.41 23.82 18.79
CA VAL A 43 -15.34 22.67 18.72
C VAL A 43 -15.95 22.41 17.32
N ARG A 44 -15.58 23.18 16.28
CA ARG A 44 -16.14 23.08 14.93
C ARG A 44 -15.58 21.91 14.09
N THR A 45 -14.47 21.29 14.50
CA THR A 45 -13.92 20.13 13.78
C THR A 45 -14.25 18.84 14.52
N LYS A 46 -14.82 17.86 13.82
CA LYS A 46 -15.17 16.53 14.36
C LYS A 46 -13.99 15.78 15.02
N PHE A 47 -12.75 16.13 14.66
CA PHE A 47 -11.53 15.59 15.26
C PHE A 47 -10.48 16.71 15.35
N PRO A 48 -10.32 17.38 16.51
CA PRO A 48 -9.19 18.29 16.69
C PRO A 48 -7.90 17.47 16.74
N VAL A 49 -7.04 17.63 15.73
CA VAL A 49 -5.72 17.00 15.72
C VAL A 49 -4.85 17.75 16.74
N PRO A 50 -4.24 17.07 17.73
CA PRO A 50 -3.35 17.74 18.67
C PRO A 50 -2.11 18.29 17.93
N PRO A 51 -1.55 19.42 18.37
CA PRO A 51 -0.35 20.00 17.75
C PRO A 51 0.80 18.99 17.80
N LEU A 52 1.62 18.93 16.74
CA LEU A 52 2.71 17.97 16.65
C LEU A 52 3.81 18.28 17.68
N LEU A 53 4.41 17.24 18.27
CA LEU A 53 5.50 17.39 19.24
C LEU A 53 6.73 18.09 18.64
N GLU A 54 6.95 17.90 17.33
CA GLU A 54 8.01 18.55 16.54
C GLU A 54 7.93 20.08 16.57
N TRP A 55 6.75 20.66 16.81
CA TRP A 55 6.58 22.12 16.86
C TRP A 55 7.20 22.75 18.10
N PHE A 56 7.41 21.95 19.15
CA PHE A 56 7.92 22.38 20.46
C PHE A 56 9.39 22.05 20.69
N VAL A 57 10.08 21.50 19.67
CA VAL A 57 11.53 21.32 19.65
C VAL A 57 12.19 22.69 19.41
N SER A 58 13.38 22.92 19.97
CA SER A 58 14.19 24.10 19.63
C SER A 58 14.36 24.25 18.11
N GLY A 59 14.15 25.47 17.58
CA GLY A 59 14.09 25.74 16.14
C GLY A 59 12.77 25.40 15.42
N GLY A 60 11.80 24.78 16.11
CA GLY A 60 10.44 24.57 15.64
C GLY A 60 9.61 25.87 15.62
N LYS A 61 8.45 25.86 14.94
CA LYS A 61 7.59 27.05 14.79
C LYS A 61 7.06 27.65 16.11
N LEU A 62 6.97 26.84 17.16
CA LEU A 62 6.39 27.21 18.47
C LEU A 62 7.34 26.87 19.64
N GLY A 63 8.59 26.49 19.34
CA GLY A 63 9.62 26.30 20.35
C GLY A 63 10.08 27.65 20.92
N PRO A 64 10.50 27.71 22.20
CA PRO A 64 11.16 28.90 22.73
C PRO A 64 12.41 29.20 21.89
N LYS A 65 12.57 30.45 21.42
CA LYS A 65 13.74 30.86 20.64
C LYS A 65 15.05 30.82 21.43
N ASP A 66 14.96 30.82 22.76
CA ASP A 66 16.10 30.91 23.68
C ASP A 66 16.31 29.63 24.51
N SER A 67 15.66 28.50 24.16
CA SER A 67 15.89 27.21 24.82
C SER A 67 16.81 26.33 23.97
N ASP A 68 18.09 26.27 24.35
CA ASP A 68 19.04 25.29 23.82
C ASP A 68 18.76 23.92 24.46
N ASP A 69 17.75 23.23 23.93
CA ASP A 69 17.36 21.88 24.40
C ASP A 69 18.39 20.80 23.98
N GLU A 70 19.38 21.15 23.16
CA GLU A 70 20.44 20.24 22.69
C GLU A 70 21.30 19.70 23.84
N ASP A 71 21.50 20.49 24.90
CA ASP A 71 22.27 20.08 26.09
C ASP A 71 21.49 19.14 27.03
N LEU A 72 20.17 19.02 26.83
CA LEU A 72 19.29 18.23 27.68
C LEU A 72 19.22 16.75 27.30
N VAL A 73 19.69 16.37 26.10
CA VAL A 73 19.58 14.99 25.58
C VAL A 73 20.94 14.31 25.55
N ASP A 74 21.00 13.09 26.07
CA ASP A 74 22.16 12.23 25.89
C ASP A 74 22.15 11.60 24.49
N MET A 75 22.91 12.20 23.58
CA MET A 75 23.05 11.72 22.20
C MET A 75 23.65 10.31 22.10
N SER A 76 24.32 9.80 23.14
CA SER A 76 24.89 8.44 23.15
C SER A 76 23.82 7.34 23.18
N THR A 77 22.58 7.68 23.58
CA THR A 77 21.45 6.74 23.66
C THR A 77 20.64 6.63 22.36
N LEU A 78 20.94 7.47 21.36
CA LEU A 78 20.19 7.55 20.10
C LEU A 78 20.70 6.62 19.02
N GLU A 79 21.78 5.87 19.23
CA GLU A 79 22.25 4.88 18.26
C GLU A 79 21.34 3.64 18.32
N PRO A 80 20.44 3.43 17.34
CA PRO A 80 19.62 2.23 17.34
C PRO A 80 20.54 1.01 17.14
N GLU A 81 20.41 0.00 18.01
CA GLU A 81 21.10 -1.26 17.82
C GLU A 81 20.87 -1.79 16.39
N PRO A 82 21.92 -2.22 15.68
CA PRO A 82 21.79 -2.65 14.30
C PRO A 82 20.84 -3.84 14.22
N LYS A 83 19.66 -3.62 13.62
CA LYS A 83 18.66 -4.68 13.44
C LYS A 83 19.30 -5.86 12.69
N PRO A 84 19.02 -7.11 13.09
CA PRO A 84 19.57 -8.28 12.40
C PRO A 84 19.11 -8.27 10.93
N LYS A 85 20.07 -8.40 10.01
CA LYS A 85 19.79 -8.50 8.57
C LYS A 85 19.00 -9.79 8.31
N ARG A 86 17.88 -9.70 7.59
CA ARG A 86 17.13 -10.88 7.17
C ARG A 86 17.90 -11.64 6.10
N GLU A 87 18.07 -12.94 6.28
CA GLU A 87 18.66 -13.81 5.27
C GLU A 87 17.72 -13.98 4.06
N PRO A 88 18.25 -13.91 2.82
CA PRO A 88 17.44 -14.10 1.63
C PRO A 88 17.02 -15.57 1.48
N LYS A 89 15.70 -15.83 1.42
CA LYS A 89 15.17 -17.15 1.10
C LYS A 89 15.24 -17.40 -0.41
N PRO A 90 15.68 -18.59 -0.87
CA PRO A 90 15.71 -18.92 -2.29
C PRO A 90 14.29 -18.93 -2.88
N ARG A 91 14.14 -18.39 -4.09
CA ARG A 91 12.86 -18.38 -4.80
C ARG A 91 12.55 -19.77 -5.34
N VAL A 92 11.44 -20.37 -4.91
CA VAL A 92 10.93 -21.63 -5.45
C VAL A 92 10.04 -21.34 -6.64
N TYR A 93 10.46 -21.78 -7.83
CA TYR A 93 9.71 -21.61 -9.06
C TYR A 93 8.87 -22.86 -9.36
N LYS A 94 7.70 -22.66 -9.97
CA LYS A 94 6.90 -23.76 -10.52
C LYS A 94 7.62 -24.45 -11.69
N SER A 95 7.42 -25.76 -11.83
CA SER A 95 7.91 -26.56 -12.96
C SER A 95 7.09 -26.33 -14.22
N SER A 96 7.67 -26.62 -15.38
CA SER A 96 7.01 -26.50 -16.69
C SER A 96 5.72 -27.33 -16.77
N ALA A 97 5.70 -28.52 -16.17
CA ALA A 97 4.53 -29.40 -16.12
C ALA A 97 3.33 -28.74 -15.42
N VAL A 98 3.55 -28.16 -14.22
CA VAL A 98 2.49 -27.47 -13.47
C VAL A 98 1.97 -26.26 -14.26
N LEU A 99 2.86 -25.50 -14.90
CA LEU A 99 2.46 -24.34 -15.71
C LEU A 99 1.62 -24.77 -16.94
N LYS A 100 1.92 -25.92 -17.55
CA LYS A 100 1.14 -26.48 -18.68
C LYS A 100 -0.27 -26.90 -18.25
N GLU A 101 -0.43 -27.50 -17.07
CA GLU A 101 -1.75 -27.81 -16.52
C GLU A 101 -2.57 -26.54 -16.26
N GLU A 102 -1.94 -25.50 -15.71
CA GLU A 102 -2.61 -24.21 -15.47
C GLU A 102 -3.02 -23.53 -16.79
N ARG A 103 -2.18 -23.62 -17.82
CA ARG A 103 -2.52 -23.17 -19.18
C ARG A 103 -3.72 -23.95 -19.75
N ALA A 104 -3.74 -25.28 -19.61
CA ALA A 104 -4.84 -26.11 -20.10
C ALA A 104 -6.19 -25.73 -19.47
N LYS A 105 -6.21 -25.40 -18.19
CA LYS A 105 -7.42 -24.89 -17.50
C LYS A 105 -7.91 -23.56 -18.07
N LEU A 106 -7.01 -22.67 -18.45
CA LEU A 106 -7.38 -21.40 -19.10
C LEU A 106 -7.91 -21.63 -20.52
N GLN A 107 -7.32 -22.59 -21.25
CA GLN A 107 -7.80 -22.98 -22.56
C GLN A 107 -9.22 -23.55 -22.47
N SER A 108 -9.49 -24.47 -21.54
CA SER A 108 -10.84 -25.02 -21.38
C SER A 108 -11.88 -23.95 -21.00
N GLN A 109 -11.48 -22.92 -20.24
CA GLN A 109 -12.35 -21.78 -19.96
C GLN A 109 -12.64 -20.97 -21.22
N LEU A 110 -11.63 -20.72 -22.06
CA LEU A 110 -11.82 -20.04 -23.34
C LEU A 110 -12.74 -20.85 -24.27
N ASP A 111 -12.50 -22.15 -24.37
CA ASP A 111 -13.29 -23.06 -25.20
C ASP A 111 -14.75 -23.13 -24.72
N SER A 112 -15.00 -23.10 -23.41
CA SER A 112 -16.36 -23.04 -22.87
C SER A 112 -17.08 -21.72 -23.18
N LEU A 113 -16.33 -20.63 -23.26
CA LEU A 113 -16.86 -19.29 -23.57
C LEU A 113 -17.22 -19.16 -25.05
N THR A 114 -16.43 -19.78 -25.93
CA THR A 114 -16.61 -19.74 -27.39
C THR A 114 -17.52 -20.85 -27.91
N GLY A 115 -17.49 -22.04 -27.31
CA GLY A 115 -18.28 -23.21 -27.71
C GLY A 115 -19.69 -23.28 -27.14
N GLY A 116 -20.04 -22.41 -26.19
CA GLY A 116 -21.35 -22.40 -25.51
C GLY A 116 -22.42 -21.50 -26.12
N ASN A 117 -22.15 -20.83 -27.25
CA ASN A 117 -23.10 -19.90 -27.85
C ASN A 117 -23.53 -20.42 -29.23
N ASP A 118 -24.86 -20.55 -29.39
CA ASP A 118 -25.53 -20.72 -30.68
C ASP A 118 -24.83 -19.88 -31.76
N SER A 119 -24.40 -20.57 -32.81
CA SER A 119 -23.64 -20.05 -33.95
C SER A 119 -24.34 -18.93 -34.74
N ASP A 120 -25.54 -18.53 -34.34
CA ASP A 120 -26.37 -17.54 -35.01
C ASP A 120 -26.00 -16.08 -34.66
N ASP A 121 -25.23 -15.86 -33.58
CA ASP A 121 -24.90 -14.49 -33.11
C ASP A 121 -23.55 -13.95 -33.64
N VAL A 122 -22.79 -14.72 -34.41
CA VAL A 122 -21.53 -14.25 -35.02
C VAL A 122 -21.77 -13.08 -35.99
N ALA A 123 -22.94 -13.05 -36.64
CA ALA A 123 -23.33 -11.96 -37.52
C ALA A 123 -23.55 -10.63 -36.78
N SER A 124 -23.85 -10.65 -35.47
CA SER A 124 -24.09 -9.44 -34.68
C SER A 124 -22.78 -8.76 -34.20
N ILE A 125 -21.66 -9.49 -34.21
CA ILE A 125 -20.33 -9.01 -33.83
C ILE A 125 -19.74 -8.09 -34.90
N ASN A 126 -20.02 -8.34 -36.19
CA ASN A 126 -19.52 -7.54 -37.32
C ASN A 126 -20.42 -6.33 -37.70
N LEU A 127 -21.43 -6.02 -36.88
CA LEU A 127 -22.31 -4.88 -37.10
C LEU A 127 -21.60 -3.56 -36.77
N SER A 128 -21.78 -2.54 -37.61
CA SER A 128 -21.39 -1.18 -37.28
C SER A 128 -22.15 -0.68 -36.04
N PRO A 129 -21.62 0.31 -35.29
CA PRO A 129 -22.28 0.79 -34.07
C PRO A 129 -23.75 1.20 -34.26
N PHE A 130 -24.10 1.71 -35.45
CA PHE A 130 -25.47 2.09 -35.80
C PHE A 130 -26.39 0.89 -36.03
N SER A 131 -25.95 -0.11 -36.80
CA SER A 131 -26.75 -1.33 -37.04
C SER A 131 -26.85 -2.19 -35.78
N ARG A 132 -25.82 -2.18 -34.93
CA ARG A 132 -25.82 -2.81 -33.62
C ARG A 132 -26.82 -2.18 -32.65
N ASN A 133 -26.90 -0.84 -32.59
CA ASN A 133 -27.92 -0.15 -31.78
C ASN A 133 -29.35 -0.46 -32.24
N ARG A 134 -29.56 -0.64 -33.55
CA ARG A 134 -30.85 -1.04 -34.11
C ARG A 134 -31.19 -2.49 -33.76
N ALA A 135 -30.24 -3.41 -33.90
CA ALA A 135 -30.40 -4.81 -33.52
C ALA A 135 -30.60 -4.97 -31.99
N ALA A 136 -29.94 -4.17 -31.17
CA ALA A 136 -30.12 -4.16 -29.71
C ALA A 136 -31.50 -3.64 -29.27
N ARG A 137 -32.14 -2.79 -30.08
CA ARG A 137 -33.54 -2.37 -29.85
C ARG A 137 -34.53 -3.51 -30.14
N THR A 138 -34.26 -4.38 -31.11
CA THR A 138 -35.15 -5.50 -31.48
C THR A 138 -34.90 -6.79 -30.69
N ALA A 139 -33.64 -7.16 -30.47
CA ALA A 139 -33.26 -8.39 -29.75
C ALA A 139 -33.05 -8.17 -28.23
N GLY A 140 -33.03 -6.92 -27.78
CA GLY A 140 -32.90 -6.53 -26.37
C GLY A 140 -31.46 -6.22 -25.93
N ARG A 141 -31.27 -5.07 -25.28
CA ARG A 141 -29.95 -4.55 -24.83
C ARG A 141 -29.15 -5.54 -23.98
N ARG A 142 -29.83 -6.32 -23.13
CA ARG A 142 -29.20 -7.30 -22.23
C ARG A 142 -28.43 -8.40 -22.98
N ARG A 143 -28.86 -8.79 -24.19
CA ARG A 143 -28.16 -9.80 -25.01
C ARG A 143 -26.83 -9.25 -25.53
N PHE A 144 -26.83 -8.03 -26.08
CA PHE A 144 -25.62 -7.37 -26.57
C PHE A 144 -24.63 -7.04 -25.45
N GLU A 145 -25.11 -6.60 -24.28
CA GLU A 145 -24.25 -6.40 -23.11
C GLU A 145 -23.57 -7.70 -22.66
N LYS A 146 -24.28 -8.84 -22.74
CA LYS A 146 -23.68 -10.14 -22.43
C LYS A 146 -22.60 -10.49 -23.45
N LEU A 147 -22.87 -10.34 -24.75
CA LEU A 147 -21.89 -10.55 -25.81
C LEU A 147 -20.64 -9.69 -25.63
N ASP A 148 -20.79 -8.41 -25.29
CA ASP A 148 -19.65 -7.52 -25.03
C ASP A 148 -18.81 -7.98 -23.84
N ARG A 149 -19.46 -8.39 -22.75
CA ARG A 149 -18.76 -8.96 -21.59
C ARG A 149 -18.02 -10.24 -21.97
N ASP A 150 -18.62 -11.09 -22.79
CA ASP A 150 -18.01 -12.36 -23.20
C ASP A 150 -16.84 -12.12 -24.16
N ILE A 151 -16.94 -11.18 -25.11
CA ILE A 151 -15.81 -10.75 -25.96
C ILE A 151 -14.65 -10.23 -25.10
N GLN A 152 -14.94 -9.37 -24.12
CA GLN A 152 -13.92 -8.83 -23.20
C GLN A 152 -13.26 -9.94 -22.36
N LYS A 153 -14.05 -10.88 -21.83
CA LYS A 153 -13.54 -12.04 -21.10
C LYS A 153 -12.67 -12.93 -21.97
N GLY A 154 -13.08 -13.20 -23.21
CA GLY A 154 -12.32 -14.00 -24.17
C GLY A 154 -10.97 -13.37 -24.47
N ALA A 155 -10.95 -12.06 -24.80
CA ALA A 155 -9.72 -11.32 -25.02
C ALA A 155 -8.79 -11.34 -23.79
N ALA A 156 -9.35 -11.24 -22.57
CA ALA A 156 -8.58 -11.33 -21.34
C ALA A 156 -7.99 -12.73 -21.11
N LEU A 157 -8.73 -13.80 -21.44
CA LEU A 157 -8.25 -15.17 -21.34
C LEU A 157 -7.13 -15.45 -22.34
N ILE A 158 -7.26 -14.98 -23.58
CA ILE A 158 -6.21 -15.10 -24.62
C ILE A 158 -4.90 -14.47 -24.13
N ARG A 159 -4.96 -13.21 -23.64
CA ARG A 159 -3.78 -12.52 -23.08
C ARG A 159 -3.15 -13.29 -21.92
N LYS A 160 -3.97 -13.90 -21.05
CA LYS A 160 -3.47 -14.74 -19.96
C LYS A 160 -2.75 -15.96 -20.52
N ILE A 161 -3.33 -16.66 -21.48
CA ILE A 161 -2.72 -17.85 -22.10
C ILE A 161 -1.35 -17.50 -22.69
N GLU A 162 -1.22 -16.38 -23.41
CA GLU A 162 0.06 -15.90 -23.94
C GLU A 162 1.10 -15.65 -22.82
N GLN A 163 0.69 -15.04 -21.70
CA GLN A 163 1.57 -14.85 -20.54
C GLN A 163 2.03 -16.19 -19.95
N TRP A 164 1.14 -17.19 -19.90
CA TRP A 164 1.49 -18.54 -19.44
C TRP A 164 2.43 -19.25 -20.42
N ASP A 165 2.26 -19.08 -21.73
CA ASP A 165 3.19 -19.61 -22.73
C ASP A 165 4.61 -19.05 -22.56
N CYS A 166 4.73 -17.74 -22.31
CA CYS A 166 6.02 -17.14 -21.98
C CYS A 166 6.63 -17.74 -20.69
N LYS A 167 5.83 -17.97 -19.65
CA LYS A 167 6.30 -18.59 -18.39
C LYS A 167 6.72 -20.05 -18.58
N ILE A 168 6.00 -20.81 -19.40
CA ILE A 168 6.33 -22.20 -19.74
C ILE A 168 7.67 -22.23 -20.44
N ARG A 169 7.89 -21.42 -21.49
CA ARG A 169 9.18 -21.33 -22.18
C ARG A 169 10.33 -20.99 -21.23
N ALA A 170 10.11 -20.04 -20.32
CA ALA A 170 11.10 -19.68 -19.31
C ALA A 170 11.35 -20.79 -18.28
N ALA A 171 10.36 -21.62 -17.95
CA ALA A 171 10.53 -22.79 -17.09
C ALA A 171 11.28 -23.91 -17.79
N GLU A 172 10.90 -24.22 -19.04
CA GLU A 172 11.57 -25.22 -19.87
C GLU A 172 13.05 -24.87 -20.09
N ALA A 173 13.37 -23.60 -20.35
CA ALA A 173 14.76 -23.15 -20.48
C ALA A 173 15.56 -23.29 -19.17
N ARG A 174 14.93 -23.14 -18.01
CA ARG A 174 15.59 -23.33 -16.70
C ARG A 174 15.80 -24.82 -16.40
N GLU A 175 14.79 -25.65 -16.68
CA GLU A 175 14.87 -27.10 -16.51
C GLU A 175 15.90 -27.72 -17.46
N ALA A 176 15.99 -27.23 -18.70
CA ALA A 176 17.01 -27.68 -19.66
C ALA A 176 18.43 -27.32 -19.23
N LYS A 177 18.64 -26.20 -18.53
CA LYS A 177 19.95 -25.82 -17.97
C LYS A 177 20.33 -26.58 -16.70
N ALA A 178 19.33 -27.12 -16.00
CA ALA A 178 19.53 -27.88 -14.76
C ALA A 178 19.74 -29.38 -15.00
N ARG A 179 19.49 -29.85 -16.24
CA ARG A 179 19.83 -31.19 -16.72
C ARG A 179 21.24 -31.19 -17.30
#